data_AF-A0A497KQL6-F1
#
_entry.id   AF-A0A497KQL6-F1
#
_cell.length_a   1.000
_cell.length_b   1.000
_cell.length_c   1.000
_cell.angle_alpha   90.00
_cell.angle_beta   90.00
_cell.angle_gamma   90.00
#
_symmetry.space_group_name_H-M   'P 1'
#
loop_
_entity.id
_entity.type
_entity.pdbx_description
1 polymer ?
#
loop_
_entity_poly.entity_id
_entity_poly.type
_entity_poly.pdbx_seq_one_letter_code
_entity_poly.pdbx_strand_id
1 'polypeptide(L)'
;MKEKINKEGYDGGILVGSGFSYSAKKEAKAKGIEIIENSKIPSFNIFEHELVPKHEILSKEEREELLKKYHINPYQLPHIRRSDPAIFLIGAKPGDIVKITRKSPTAGVYVTYRYVV
;
A
#
# COMPACT_ATOMS: atom_id res chain seq x y z
N MET A 1 3.17 -6.94 -23.81
CA MET A 1 2.43 -7.00 -22.52
C MET A 1 1.36 -5.92 -22.43
N LYS A 2 1.69 -4.64 -22.58
CA LYS A 2 0.71 -3.53 -22.60
C LYS A 2 -0.46 -3.76 -23.58
N GLU A 3 -0.17 -4.27 -24.78
CA GLU A 3 -1.22 -4.61 -25.76
C GLU A 3 -2.15 -5.71 -25.27
N LYS A 4 -1.64 -6.71 -24.53
CA LYS A 4 -2.47 -7.75 -23.91
C LYS A 4 -3.32 -7.20 -22.76
N ILE A 5 -2.71 -6.40 -21.88
CA ILE A 5 -3.39 -5.71 -20.76
C ILE A 5 -4.58 -4.89 -21.28
N ASN A 6 -4.34 -4.06 -22.29
CA ASN A 6 -5.39 -3.24 -22.89
C ASN A 6 -6.45 -4.07 -23.61
N LYS A 7 -6.04 -5.15 -24.30
CA LYS A 7 -6.97 -6.05 -25.00
C LYS A 7 -7.87 -6.81 -24.04
N GLU A 8 -7.38 -7.13 -22.85
CA GLU A 8 -8.13 -7.79 -21.78
C GLU A 8 -8.86 -6.80 -20.86
N GLY A 9 -8.69 -5.49 -21.06
CA GLY A 9 -9.43 -4.44 -20.34
C GLY A 9 -8.91 -4.16 -18.92
N TYR A 10 -7.67 -4.53 -18.60
CA TYR A 10 -7.06 -4.22 -17.30
C TYR A 10 -6.40 -2.84 -17.31
N ASP A 11 -6.48 -2.12 -16.17
CA ASP A 11 -5.87 -0.79 -16.01
C ASP A 11 -4.34 -0.83 -15.82
N GLY A 12 -3.79 -2.00 -15.50
CA GLY A 12 -2.38 -2.19 -15.21
C GLY A 12 -2.01 -3.67 -15.12
N GLY A 13 -0.73 -3.93 -14.82
CA GLY A 13 -0.23 -5.29 -14.65
C GLY A 13 0.89 -5.36 -13.63
N ILE A 14 1.03 -6.53 -13.01
CA ILE A 14 2.12 -6.83 -12.08
C ILE A 14 3.04 -7.88 -12.74
N LEU A 15 4.33 -7.58 -12.81
CA LEU A 15 5.38 -8.49 -13.23
C LEU A 15 6.18 -8.96 -12.02
N VAL A 16 6.11 -10.25 -11.74
CA VAL A 16 6.84 -10.89 -10.64
C VAL A 16 8.02 -11.68 -11.20
N GLY A 17 9.22 -11.46 -10.67
CA GLY A 17 10.42 -12.19 -11.11
C GLY A 17 11.73 -11.67 -10.51
N SER A 18 12.84 -12.10 -11.06
CA SER A 18 14.20 -11.68 -10.66
C SER A 18 15.03 -11.28 -11.87
N GLY A 19 16.06 -10.44 -11.68
CA GLY A 19 17.04 -10.13 -12.73
C GLY A 19 16.59 -9.09 -13.77
N PHE A 20 15.61 -8.23 -13.44
CA PHE A 20 15.18 -7.17 -14.35
C PHE A 20 16.28 -6.12 -14.56
N SER A 21 16.61 -5.83 -15.83
CA SER A 21 17.53 -4.75 -16.19
C SER A 21 16.95 -3.37 -15.82
N TYR A 22 17.82 -2.37 -15.69
CA TYR A 22 17.39 -0.99 -15.42
C TYR A 22 16.44 -0.45 -16.51
N SER A 23 16.74 -0.73 -17.79
CA SER A 23 15.89 -0.33 -18.90
C SER A 23 14.50 -0.97 -18.84
N ALA A 24 14.43 -2.27 -18.53
CA ALA A 24 13.17 -2.98 -18.33
C ALA A 24 12.35 -2.38 -17.18
N LYS A 25 12.99 -2.06 -16.05
CA LYS A 25 12.34 -1.41 -14.90
C LYS A 25 11.74 -0.05 -15.26
N LYS A 26 12.51 0.77 -15.99
CA LYS A 26 12.08 2.11 -16.42
C LYS A 26 10.91 2.04 -17.40
N GLU A 27 10.97 1.14 -18.38
CA GLU A 27 9.93 0.98 -19.39
C GLU A 27 8.63 0.43 -18.81
N ALA A 28 8.72 -0.56 -17.92
CA ALA A 28 7.54 -1.11 -17.24
C ALA A 28 6.80 -0.02 -16.45
N LYS A 29 7.53 0.77 -15.66
CA LYS A 29 6.95 1.91 -14.92
C LYS A 29 6.26 2.91 -15.83
N ALA A 30 6.87 3.25 -16.98
CA ALA A 30 6.28 4.14 -17.97
C ALA A 30 5.00 3.58 -18.63
N LYS A 31 4.87 2.25 -18.67
CA LYS A 31 3.70 1.55 -19.22
C LYS A 31 2.65 1.21 -18.16
N GLY A 32 2.80 1.65 -16.91
CA GLY A 32 1.86 1.35 -15.82
C GLY A 32 1.96 -0.11 -15.33
N ILE A 33 3.08 -0.77 -15.58
CA ILE A 33 3.34 -2.14 -15.14
C ILE A 33 4.22 -2.06 -13.90
N GLU A 34 3.71 -2.55 -12.77
CA GLU A 34 4.49 -2.65 -11.54
C GLU A 34 5.37 -3.91 -11.58
N ILE A 35 6.65 -3.74 -11.29
CA ILE A 35 7.58 -4.86 -11.17
C ILE A 35 7.80 -5.13 -9.68
N ILE A 36 7.62 -6.40 -9.31
CA ILE A 36 7.89 -6.88 -7.97
C ILE A 36 8.99 -7.93 -8.06
N GLU A 37 10.09 -7.67 -7.35
CA GLU A 37 11.16 -8.63 -7.21
C GLU A 37 10.78 -9.71 -6.22
N ASN A 38 11.04 -10.98 -6.53
CA ASN A 38 10.72 -12.10 -5.63
C ASN A 38 11.32 -11.94 -4.22
N SER A 39 12.48 -11.30 -4.10
CA SER A 39 13.13 -11.03 -2.82
C SER A 39 12.36 -10.06 -1.92
N LYS A 40 11.44 -9.26 -2.47
CA LYS A 40 10.63 -8.28 -1.72
C LYS A 40 9.27 -8.83 -1.28
N ILE A 41 8.85 -9.96 -1.83
CA ILE A 41 7.58 -10.60 -1.47
C ILE A 41 7.88 -11.62 -0.36
N PRO A 42 7.21 -11.52 0.80
CA PRO A 42 7.29 -12.56 1.83
C PRO A 42 6.84 -13.91 1.26
N SER A 43 7.46 -15.01 1.69
CA SER A 43 7.11 -16.36 1.23
C SER A 43 5.74 -16.86 1.74
N PHE A 44 5.09 -16.10 2.62
CA PHE A 44 3.80 -16.42 3.23
C PHE A 44 2.93 -15.16 3.28
N ASN A 45 1.63 -15.34 3.51
CA ASN A 45 0.70 -14.23 3.66
C ASN A 45 0.92 -13.53 5.02
N ILE A 46 1.53 -12.35 5.00
CA ILE A 46 1.79 -11.59 6.23
C ILE A 46 0.52 -11.11 6.93
N PHE A 47 -0.60 -10.97 6.22
CA PHE A 47 -1.85 -10.47 6.80
C PHE A 47 -2.57 -11.51 7.66
N GLU A 48 -2.16 -12.78 7.59
CA GLU A 48 -2.65 -13.85 8.46
C GLU A 48 -1.87 -13.93 9.79
N HIS A 49 -0.74 -13.21 9.88
CA HIS A 49 0.07 -13.22 11.08
C HIS A 49 -0.59 -12.42 12.21
N GLU A 50 -0.63 -12.98 13.43
CA GLU A 50 -1.32 -12.38 14.59
C GLU A 50 -0.84 -10.94 14.89
N LEU A 51 0.46 -10.69 14.78
CA LEU A 51 1.05 -9.37 15.03
C LEU A 51 0.81 -8.34 13.91
N VAL A 52 0.25 -8.75 12.76
CA VAL A 52 -0.04 -7.85 11.64
C VAL A 52 -1.52 -7.47 11.68
N PRO A 53 -1.86 -6.26 12.13
CA PRO A 53 -3.24 -5.82 12.17
C PRO A 53 -3.79 -5.57 10.76
N LYS A 54 -5.11 -5.33 10.67
CA LYS A 54 -5.77 -5.01 9.40
C LYS A 54 -5.38 -3.60 8.97
N HIS A 55 -4.86 -3.47 7.74
CA HIS A 55 -4.50 -2.19 7.10
C HIS A 55 -5.43 -1.91 5.94
N GLU A 56 -6.04 -0.72 5.91
CA GLU A 56 -6.99 -0.29 4.87
C GLU A 56 -6.61 1.12 4.40
N ILE A 57 -6.60 1.34 3.08
CA ILE A 57 -6.35 2.67 2.51
C ILE A 57 -7.65 3.47 2.60
N LEU A 58 -7.59 4.67 3.15
CA LEU A 58 -8.74 5.56 3.19
C LEU A 58 -9.05 6.12 1.80
N SER A 59 -10.34 6.22 1.50
CA SER A 59 -10.81 6.99 0.35
C SER A 59 -10.53 8.50 0.52
N LYS A 60 -10.62 9.26 -0.57
CA LYS A 60 -10.40 10.71 -0.54
C LYS A 60 -11.39 11.41 0.40
N GLU A 61 -12.64 10.96 0.41
CA GLU A 61 -13.72 11.51 1.24
C GLU A 61 -13.45 11.25 2.73
N GLU A 62 -13.18 9.99 3.09
CA GLU A 62 -12.83 9.61 4.48
C GLU A 62 -11.59 10.33 4.98
N ARG A 63 -10.59 10.51 4.10
CA ARG A 63 -9.37 11.27 4.41
C ARG A 63 -9.71 12.71 4.79
N GLU A 64 -10.52 13.39 4.00
CA GLU A 64 -10.89 14.78 4.26
C GLU A 64 -11.74 14.91 5.53
N GLU A 65 -12.68 14.00 5.74
CA GLU A 65 -13.48 13.95 6.96
C GLU A 65 -12.60 13.77 8.21
N LEU A 66 -11.63 12.85 8.15
CA LEU A 66 -10.69 12.60 9.23
C LEU A 66 -9.87 13.85 9.59
N LEU A 67 -9.28 14.50 8.58
CA LEU A 67 -8.45 15.68 8.78
C LEU A 67 -9.27 16.85 9.33
N LYS A 68 -10.52 17.02 8.86
CA LYS A 68 -11.46 18.02 9.39
C LYS A 68 -11.85 17.70 10.84
N LYS A 69 -12.19 16.45 11.14
CA LYS A 69 -12.61 16.02 12.49
C LYS A 69 -11.55 16.30 13.54
N TYR A 70 -10.29 15.98 13.24
CA TYR A 70 -9.19 16.18 14.17
C TYR A 70 -8.49 17.54 14.02
N HIS A 71 -8.90 18.36 13.05
CA HIS A 71 -8.30 19.68 12.77
C HIS A 71 -6.78 19.61 12.59
N ILE A 72 -6.31 18.61 11.85
CA ILE A 72 -4.89 18.36 11.60
C ILE A 72 -4.58 18.29 10.11
N ASN A 73 -3.32 18.50 9.78
CA ASN A 73 -2.77 18.25 8.46
C ASN A 73 -2.25 16.80 8.35
N PRO A 74 -2.18 16.22 7.13
CA PRO A 74 -1.76 14.83 6.93
C PRO A 74 -0.40 14.49 7.54
N TYR A 75 0.58 15.39 7.44
CA TYR A 75 1.94 15.19 7.94
C TYR A 75 2.03 15.15 9.47
N GLN A 76 0.98 15.57 10.19
CA GLN A 76 0.94 15.51 11.66
C GLN A 76 0.50 14.14 12.17
N LEU A 77 0.00 13.27 11.30
CA LEU A 77 -0.25 11.87 11.65
C LEU A 77 1.07 11.12 11.81
N PRO A 78 1.12 10.04 12.62
CA PRO A 78 2.25 9.14 12.65
C PRO A 78 2.60 8.61 11.26
N HIS A 79 3.88 8.59 10.92
CA HIS A 79 4.32 8.17 9.59
C HIS A 79 4.50 6.65 9.49
N ILE A 80 4.31 6.13 8.28
CA ILE A 80 4.69 4.77 7.91
C ILE A 80 5.39 4.80 6.55
N ARG A 81 6.48 4.06 6.40
CA ARG A 81 7.26 4.08 5.17
C ARG A 81 6.55 3.29 4.08
N ARG A 82 6.62 3.77 2.83
CA ARG A 82 6.21 3.01 1.65
C ARG A 82 6.95 1.68 1.48
N SER A 83 8.15 1.58 2.05
CA SER A 83 8.96 0.36 2.04
C SER A 83 8.45 -0.72 3.02
N ASP A 84 7.52 -0.40 3.91
CA ASP A 84 6.95 -1.39 4.84
C ASP A 84 6.22 -2.50 4.05
N PRO A 85 6.40 -3.80 4.41
CA PRO A 85 5.78 -4.90 3.67
C PRO A 85 4.25 -4.83 3.59
N ALA A 86 3.57 -4.43 4.66
CA ALA A 86 2.11 -4.33 4.66
C ALA A 86 1.64 -3.21 3.74
N ILE A 87 2.29 -2.05 3.80
CA ILE A 87 1.99 -0.89 2.95
C ILE A 87 2.32 -1.17 1.49
N PHE A 88 3.40 -1.91 1.23
CA PHE A 88 3.78 -2.32 -0.10
C PHE A 88 2.75 -3.25 -0.75
N LEU A 89 2.29 -4.27 0.00
CA LEU A 89 1.36 -5.27 -0.52
C LEU A 89 -0.06 -4.73 -0.71
N ILE A 90 -0.53 -3.80 0.13
CA ILE A 90 -1.83 -3.14 -0.08
C ILE A 90 -1.80 -2.11 -1.22
N GLY A 91 -0.62 -1.79 -1.78
CA GLY A 91 -0.49 -0.88 -2.91
C GLY A 91 -0.64 0.61 -2.56
N ALA A 92 -0.53 0.98 -1.29
CA ALA A 92 -0.61 2.38 -0.86
C ALA A 92 0.55 3.21 -1.43
N LYS A 93 0.34 4.49 -1.70
CA LYS A 93 1.33 5.42 -2.26
C LYS A 93 1.69 6.51 -1.23
N PRO A 94 2.89 7.12 -1.35
CA PRO A 94 3.20 8.30 -0.55
C PRO A 94 2.12 9.37 -0.69
N GLY A 95 1.62 9.88 0.43
CA GLY A 95 0.47 10.78 0.48
C GLY A 95 -0.85 10.15 0.90
N ASP A 96 -0.95 8.81 0.87
CA ASP A 96 -2.13 8.10 1.34
C ASP A 96 -2.18 8.04 2.88
N ILE A 97 -3.38 7.88 3.42
CA ILE A 97 -3.61 7.63 4.84
C ILE A 97 -4.13 6.21 4.99
N VAL A 98 -3.49 5.44 5.85
CA VAL A 98 -3.83 4.05 6.14
C VAL A 98 -4.48 3.97 7.50
N LYS A 99 -5.67 3.38 7.55
CA LYS A 99 -6.37 3.01 8.77
C LYS A 99 -5.87 1.64 9.22
N ILE A 100 -5.46 1.57 10.48
CA ILE A 100 -4.97 0.35 11.12
C ILE A 100 -5.92 -0.02 12.25
N THR A 101 -6.54 -1.18 12.12
CA THR A 101 -7.48 -1.71 13.13
C THR A 101 -6.83 -2.90 13.82
N ARG A 102 -6.59 -2.78 15.13
CA ARG A 102 -5.95 -3.83 15.94
C ARG A 102 -6.80 -4.19 17.16
N LYS A 103 -6.64 -5.41 17.65
CA LYS A 103 -7.17 -5.81 18.96
C LYS A 103 -6.37 -5.12 20.05
N SER A 104 -7.07 -4.60 21.06
CA SER A 104 -6.46 -3.95 22.22
C SER A 104 -6.92 -4.65 23.50
N PRO A 105 -6.01 -5.01 24.41
CA PRO A 105 -6.39 -5.63 25.69
C PRO A 105 -7.32 -4.75 26.54
N THR A 106 -7.17 -3.43 26.44
CA THR A 106 -7.96 -2.47 27.24
C THR A 106 -9.23 -2.00 26.55
N ALA A 107 -9.16 -1.75 25.24
CA ALA A 107 -10.25 -1.13 24.48
C ALA A 107 -11.04 -2.13 23.62
N GLY A 108 -10.66 -3.40 23.60
CA GLY A 108 -11.18 -4.41 22.67
C GLY A 108 -10.67 -4.20 21.25
N VAL A 109 -11.06 -3.09 20.62
CA VAL A 109 -10.63 -2.68 19.28
C VAL A 109 -10.05 -1.27 19.33
N TYR A 110 -8.87 -1.09 18.75
CA TYR A 110 -8.20 0.20 18.64
C TYR A 110 -7.93 0.53 17.18
N VAL A 111 -8.35 1.73 16.76
CA VAL A 111 -8.15 2.25 15.41
C VAL A 111 -7.13 3.37 15.46
N THR A 112 -6.14 3.31 14.59
CA THR A 112 -5.15 4.39 14.40
C THR A 112 -4.95 4.67 12.93
N TYR A 113 -4.45 5.87 12.62
CA TYR A 113 -4.27 6.35 11.26
C TYR A 113 -2.81 6.74 11.06
N ARG A 114 -2.22 6.31 9.95
CA ARG A 114 -0.82 6.61 9.60
C ARG A 114 -0.72 7.21 8.21
N TYR A 115 0.17 8.18 8.07
CA TYR A 115 0.47 8.84 6.80
C TYR A 115 1.64 8.13 6.10
N VAL A 116 1.45 7.78 4.82
CA VAL A 116 2.46 7.06 4.04
C VAL A 116 3.50 8.04 3.51
N VAL A 117 4.78 7.77 3.82
CA VAL A 117 5.96 8.54 3.37
C VAL A 117 6.92 7.71 2.53
#